data_AF-A0A920AV81-F1
#
_entry.id   AF-A0A920AV81-F1
#
_cell.length_a   1.000
_cell.length_b   1.000
_cell.length_c   1.000
_cell.angle_alpha   90.00
_cell.angle_beta   90.00
_cell.angle_gamma   90.00
#
_symmetry.space_group_name_H-M   'P 1'
#
loop_
_entity.id
_entity.type
_entity.pdbx_description
1 polymer ?
#
loop_
_entity_poly.entity_id
_entity_poly.type
_entity_poly.pdbx_seq_one_letter_code
_entity_poly.pdbx_strand_id
1 'polypeptide(L)'
;MKKNNEDVDIVVGNIATSEAAKFLLDAGADGIKVGIGPGSICTTRIVAGVGVPQFSAILDVCKSINNKVPVIADGGIKYTGDIAKAIAAGASCVMLGSLLAGTKESPGETIIYEGRKFKSYRGMGSLEAMKKGSKDRYFQDVESDIKKLVPEGIVGRVPYKGDLVESIHQFVGGLRAGMGYCGAKDISTLQKTAKFVQITSSGIVESHPHGVNITKEAPNYSR
;
A
#
# COMPACT_ATOMS: atom_id res chain seq x y z
N MET A 1 23.24 3.00 11.23
CA MET A 1 23.00 1.60 10.87
C MET A 1 23.91 1.14 9.73
N LYS A 2 23.83 1.74 8.52
CA LYS A 2 24.58 1.27 7.33
C LYS A 2 26.09 1.14 7.53
N LYS A 3 26.76 2.15 8.10
CA LYS A 3 28.21 2.13 8.40
C LYS A 3 28.70 0.93 9.24
N ASN A 4 27.81 0.33 10.04
CA ASN A 4 28.18 -0.78 10.93
C ASN A 4 27.62 -2.13 10.43
N ASN A 5 26.93 -2.15 9.28
CA ASN A 5 26.25 -3.33 8.73
C ASN A 5 26.25 -3.26 7.19
N GLU A 6 27.44 -3.23 6.58
CA GLU A 6 27.58 -3.01 5.13
C GLU A 6 26.90 -4.10 4.28
N ASP A 7 26.88 -5.35 4.77
CA ASP A 7 26.26 -6.51 4.09
C ASP A 7 24.73 -6.60 4.24
N VAL A 8 24.11 -5.68 4.98
CA VAL A 8 22.65 -5.68 5.21
C VAL A 8 21.98 -4.63 4.34
N ASP A 9 20.99 -5.04 3.55
CA ASP A 9 20.10 -4.14 2.83
C ASP A 9 19.14 -3.43 3.79
N ILE A 10 19.12 -2.09 3.72
CA ILE A 10 18.33 -1.23 4.60
C ILE A 10 17.27 -0.49 3.77
N VAL A 11 16.01 -0.87 3.98
CA VAL A 11 14.85 -0.15 3.45
C VAL A 11 14.36 0.87 4.47
N VAL A 12 14.27 2.15 4.07
CA VAL A 12 13.88 3.25 4.96
C VAL A 12 12.60 3.92 4.49
N GLY A 13 11.73 4.27 5.43
CA GLY A 13 10.48 4.99 5.19
C GLY A 13 9.62 5.13 6.45
N ASN A 14 8.40 5.66 6.35
CA ASN A 14 7.77 6.10 5.09
C ASN A 14 8.09 7.56 4.79
N ILE A 15 8.18 7.87 3.51
CA ILE A 15 8.27 9.25 3.01
C ILE A 15 7.17 9.51 1.97
N ALA A 16 6.99 10.76 1.57
CA ALA A 16 6.06 11.12 0.50
C ALA A 16 6.55 12.29 -0.38
N THR A 17 7.80 12.71 -0.23
CA THR A 17 8.35 13.89 -0.92
C THR A 17 9.74 13.62 -1.53
N SER A 18 10.08 14.41 -2.55
CA SER A 18 11.36 14.34 -3.26
C SER A 18 12.56 14.65 -2.36
N GLU A 19 12.41 15.62 -1.47
CA GLU A 19 13.46 16.08 -0.56
C GLU A 19 13.83 14.97 0.43
N ALA A 20 12.82 14.32 1.00
CA ALA A 20 13.02 13.19 1.90
C ALA A 20 13.67 12.00 1.18
N ALA A 21 13.32 11.76 -0.09
CA ALA A 21 13.91 10.70 -0.88
C ALA A 21 15.41 10.92 -1.13
N LYS A 22 15.80 12.14 -1.53
CA LYS A 22 17.20 12.51 -1.71
C LYS A 22 17.98 12.41 -0.41
N PHE A 23 17.42 12.90 0.69
CA PHE A 23 18.03 12.78 2.00
C PHE A 23 18.30 11.32 2.39
N LEU A 24 17.33 10.41 2.21
CA LEU A 24 17.50 8.99 2.52
C LEU A 24 18.50 8.30 1.60
N LEU A 25 18.52 8.67 0.32
CA LEU A 25 19.50 8.18 -0.64
C LEU A 25 20.93 8.59 -0.23
N ASP A 26 21.14 9.87 0.10
CA ASP A 26 22.44 10.39 0.53
C ASP A 26 22.90 9.78 1.87
N ALA A 27 21.94 9.39 2.72
CA ALA A 27 22.20 8.65 3.95
C ALA A 27 22.56 7.16 3.72
N GLY A 28 22.48 6.67 2.47
CA GLY A 28 22.86 5.31 2.08
C GLY A 28 21.76 4.26 2.25
N ALA A 29 20.49 4.64 2.10
CA ALA A 29 19.39 3.66 2.05
C ALA A 29 19.46 2.83 0.76
N ASP A 30 19.33 1.49 0.87
CA ASP A 30 19.32 0.57 -0.28
C ASP A 30 17.93 0.44 -0.92
N GLY A 31 16.89 0.88 -0.21
CA GLY A 31 15.53 0.97 -0.72
C GLY A 31 14.71 2.01 0.04
N ILE A 32 13.72 2.59 -0.64
CA ILE A 32 12.88 3.65 -0.07
C ILE A 32 11.41 3.20 -0.07
N LYS A 33 10.74 3.34 1.08
CA LYS A 33 9.32 3.04 1.22
C LYS A 33 8.47 4.31 1.19
N VAL A 34 7.54 4.39 0.25
CA VAL A 34 6.75 5.60 -0.03
C VAL A 34 5.29 5.41 0.36
N GLY A 35 4.78 6.32 1.18
CA GLY A 35 3.36 6.48 1.45
C GLY A 35 3.07 7.04 2.83
N ILE A 36 2.48 8.24 2.88
CA ILE A 36 2.00 8.88 4.11
C ILE A 36 0.48 9.01 4.06
N GLY A 37 -0.17 8.23 4.92
CA GLY A 37 -1.62 8.17 5.06
C GLY A 37 -2.47 7.47 3.98
N PRO A 38 -1.95 6.70 2.99
CA PRO A 38 -2.81 6.06 1.97
C PRO A 38 -3.43 4.73 2.45
N GLY A 39 -2.99 4.18 3.57
CA GLY A 39 -3.42 2.86 4.05
C GLY A 39 -4.91 2.80 4.37
N SER A 40 -5.56 1.67 4.06
CA SER A 40 -7.02 1.45 4.26
C SER A 40 -7.51 1.56 5.72
N ILE A 41 -6.60 1.44 6.67
CA ILE A 41 -6.82 1.46 8.12
C ILE A 41 -6.14 2.66 8.79
N CYS A 42 -5.56 3.55 7.99
CA CYS A 42 -4.79 4.69 8.46
C CYS A 42 -5.69 5.93 8.54
N THR A 43 -5.57 6.68 9.63
CA THR A 43 -6.30 7.95 9.83
C THR A 43 -5.37 9.16 9.89
N THR A 44 -4.07 9.01 9.67
CA THR A 44 -3.06 10.11 9.68
C THR A 44 -3.53 11.36 8.94
N ARG A 45 -4.10 11.23 7.73
CA ARG A 45 -4.56 12.40 6.95
C ARG A 45 -5.70 13.15 7.61
N ILE A 46 -6.55 12.44 8.34
CA ILE A 46 -7.74 13.00 8.99
C ILE A 46 -7.37 13.55 10.37
N VAL A 47 -6.58 12.80 11.14
CA VAL A 47 -6.25 13.14 12.53
C VAL A 47 -5.13 14.19 12.60
N ALA A 48 -4.08 14.04 11.80
CA ALA A 48 -2.93 14.95 11.80
C ALA A 48 -2.99 15.99 10.67
N GLY A 49 -3.87 15.83 9.67
CA GLY A 49 -3.95 16.73 8.52
C GLY A 49 -2.79 16.58 7.53
N VAL A 50 -1.98 15.52 7.64
CA VAL A 50 -0.74 15.34 6.87
C VAL A 50 -0.84 14.17 5.89
N GLY A 51 -0.44 14.39 4.64
CA GLY A 51 -0.23 13.33 3.65
C GLY A 51 -0.20 13.84 2.21
N VAL A 52 0.19 12.96 1.29
CA VAL A 52 0.25 13.26 -0.15
C VAL A 52 -0.49 12.16 -0.92
N PRO A 53 -1.32 12.47 -1.93
CA PRO A 53 -1.93 11.46 -2.79
C PRO A 53 -0.88 10.45 -3.31
N GLN A 54 -1.15 9.16 -3.12
CA GLN A 54 -0.12 8.12 -3.23
C GLN A 54 0.52 8.03 -4.62
N PHE A 55 -0.29 8.20 -5.67
CA PHE A 55 0.21 8.16 -7.05
C PHE A 55 1.22 9.29 -7.31
N SER A 56 0.91 10.51 -6.88
CA SER A 56 1.83 11.66 -6.97
C SER A 56 3.08 11.44 -6.12
N ALA A 57 2.92 10.95 -4.88
CA ALA A 57 4.06 10.67 -4.00
C ALA A 57 5.05 9.68 -4.64
N ILE A 58 4.55 8.59 -5.25
CA ILE A 58 5.39 7.62 -5.97
C ILE A 58 6.09 8.30 -7.15
N LEU A 59 5.33 9.00 -8.00
CA LEU A 59 5.85 9.63 -9.20
C LEU A 59 6.97 10.63 -8.88
N ASP A 60 6.73 11.52 -7.91
CA ASP A 60 7.66 12.56 -7.51
C ASP A 60 8.93 11.96 -6.88
N VAL A 61 8.77 11.01 -5.94
CA VAL A 61 9.91 10.33 -5.30
C VAL A 61 10.76 9.61 -6.34
N CYS A 62 10.16 8.74 -7.17
CA CYS A 62 10.89 7.94 -8.17
C CYS A 62 11.64 8.83 -9.16
N LYS A 63 10.99 9.89 -9.63
CA LYS A 63 11.60 10.89 -10.52
C LYS A 63 12.76 11.63 -9.85
N SER A 64 12.61 12.04 -8.59
CA SER A 64 13.61 12.85 -7.88
C SER A 64 14.95 12.15 -7.66
N ILE A 65 14.93 10.81 -7.53
CA ILE A 65 16.11 9.97 -7.33
C ILE A 65 16.53 9.22 -8.60
N ASN A 66 15.86 9.47 -9.74
CA ASN A 66 16.08 8.76 -11.01
C ASN A 66 16.11 7.22 -10.86
N ASN A 67 15.28 6.67 -9.96
CA ASN A 67 15.25 5.25 -9.62
C ASN A 67 16.63 4.64 -9.26
N LYS A 68 17.54 5.43 -8.67
CA LYS A 68 18.87 4.96 -8.23
C LYS A 68 18.81 3.80 -7.22
N VAL A 69 17.75 3.78 -6.40
CA VAL A 69 17.43 2.69 -5.47
C VAL A 69 15.96 2.28 -5.66
N PRO A 70 15.61 1.01 -5.40
CA PRO A 70 14.23 0.54 -5.51
C PRO A 70 13.27 1.29 -4.59
N VAL A 71 12.09 1.58 -5.12
CA VAL A 71 11.00 2.24 -4.40
C VAL A 71 9.86 1.26 -4.15
N ILE A 72 9.42 1.16 -2.90
CA ILE A 72 8.26 0.38 -2.47
C ILE A 72 7.05 1.31 -2.33
N ALA A 73 6.02 1.10 -3.13
CA ALA A 73 4.74 1.78 -2.96
C ALA A 73 3.93 1.12 -1.83
N ASP A 74 3.79 1.80 -0.69
CA ASP A 74 3.19 1.25 0.53
C ASP A 74 1.83 1.89 0.84
N GLY A 75 0.77 1.09 0.67
CA GLY A 75 -0.60 1.44 1.02
C GLY A 75 -1.44 2.03 -0.12
N GLY A 76 -2.77 2.01 0.07
CA GLY A 76 -3.75 2.58 -0.87
C GLY A 76 -4.19 1.69 -2.04
N ILE A 77 -3.57 0.52 -2.21
CA ILE A 77 -3.90 -0.43 -3.29
C ILE A 77 -5.18 -1.21 -2.93
N LYS A 78 -6.20 -1.07 -3.78
CA LYS A 78 -7.51 -1.72 -3.61
C LYS A 78 -7.77 -2.77 -4.66
N TYR A 79 -7.27 -2.57 -5.88
CA TYR A 79 -7.46 -3.48 -6.99
C TYR A 79 -6.13 -3.83 -7.66
N THR A 80 -6.13 -4.90 -8.44
CA THR A 80 -4.93 -5.34 -9.19
C THR A 80 -4.44 -4.28 -10.17
N GLY A 81 -5.35 -3.48 -10.76
CA GLY A 81 -5.00 -2.35 -11.59
C GLY A 81 -4.21 -1.25 -10.86
N ASP A 82 -4.38 -1.09 -9.54
CA ASP A 82 -3.61 -0.12 -8.76
C ASP A 82 -2.15 -0.55 -8.59
N ILE A 83 -1.87 -1.87 -8.59
CA ILE A 83 -0.50 -2.40 -8.63
C ILE A 83 0.18 -1.99 -9.94
N ALA A 84 -0.51 -2.20 -11.07
CA ALA A 84 0.00 -1.80 -12.38
C ALA A 84 0.27 -0.29 -12.45
N LYS A 85 -0.64 0.54 -11.94
CA LYS A 85 -0.46 2.01 -11.87
C LYS A 85 0.74 2.40 -11.01
N ALA A 86 0.89 1.81 -9.82
CA ALA A 86 1.99 2.11 -8.90
C ALA A 86 3.35 1.75 -9.52
N ILE A 87 3.44 0.57 -10.15
CA ILE A 87 4.67 0.17 -10.85
C ILE A 87 4.94 1.06 -12.05
N ALA A 88 3.94 1.32 -12.90
CA ALA A 88 4.07 2.21 -14.05
C ALA A 88 4.45 3.66 -13.65
N ALA A 89 4.10 4.10 -12.44
CA ALA A 89 4.53 5.40 -11.89
C ALA A 89 5.99 5.43 -11.41
N GLY A 90 6.69 4.29 -11.38
CA GLY A 90 8.12 4.19 -11.06
C GLY A 90 8.46 3.24 -9.91
N ALA A 91 7.47 2.77 -9.13
CA ALA A 91 7.76 1.86 -8.01
C ALA A 91 8.30 0.52 -8.52
N SER A 92 9.30 -0.03 -7.84
CA SER A 92 9.88 -1.34 -8.14
C SER A 92 9.00 -2.49 -7.65
N CYS A 93 8.31 -2.28 -6.54
CA CYS A 93 7.34 -3.22 -5.98
C CYS A 93 6.27 -2.48 -5.15
N VAL A 94 5.29 -3.25 -4.68
CA VAL A 94 4.19 -2.75 -3.85
C VAL A 94 4.16 -3.49 -2.52
N MET A 95 3.81 -2.79 -1.44
CA MET A 95 3.54 -3.39 -0.13
C MET A 95 2.03 -3.41 0.11
N LEU A 96 1.49 -4.60 0.40
CA LEU A 96 0.06 -4.85 0.50
C LEU A 96 -0.33 -5.24 1.93
N GLY A 97 -1.29 -4.51 2.50
CA GLY A 97 -1.90 -4.82 3.79
C GLY A 97 -3.26 -5.50 3.62
N SER A 98 -4.33 -4.71 3.44
CA SER A 98 -5.72 -5.19 3.41
C SER A 98 -5.99 -6.25 2.37
N LEU A 99 -5.25 -6.25 1.25
CA LEU A 99 -5.43 -7.26 0.21
C LEU A 99 -4.99 -8.65 0.65
N LEU A 100 -4.03 -8.73 1.59
CA LEU A 100 -3.47 -9.98 2.13
C LEU A 100 -4.03 -10.32 3.52
N ALA A 101 -4.57 -9.35 4.25
CA ALA A 101 -5.02 -9.56 5.63
C ALA A 101 -6.10 -10.64 5.80
N GLY A 102 -6.91 -10.89 4.77
CA GLY A 102 -7.96 -11.91 4.79
C GLY A 102 -7.50 -13.32 4.40
N THR A 103 -6.24 -13.53 4.03
CA THR A 103 -5.76 -14.86 3.61
C THR A 103 -5.59 -15.79 4.80
N LYS A 104 -5.57 -17.09 4.53
CA LYS A 104 -5.40 -18.13 5.54
C LYS A 104 -4.12 -17.95 6.35
N GLU A 105 -3.01 -17.63 5.67
CA GLU A 105 -1.66 -17.50 6.20
C GLU A 105 -1.44 -16.22 7.01
N SER A 106 -2.30 -15.21 6.87
CA SER A 106 -2.20 -14.01 7.68
C SER A 106 -2.39 -14.34 9.17
N PRO A 107 -1.79 -13.58 10.10
CA PRO A 107 -2.04 -13.78 11.52
C PRO A 107 -3.48 -13.42 11.90
N GLY A 108 -3.91 -13.88 13.08
CA GLY A 108 -5.22 -13.55 13.65
C GLY A 108 -6.32 -14.57 13.34
N GLU A 109 -7.38 -14.51 14.14
CA GLU A 109 -8.47 -15.49 14.10
C GLU A 109 -9.44 -15.24 12.95
N THR A 110 -10.03 -16.34 12.44
CA THR A 110 -11.18 -16.25 11.54
C THR A 110 -12.44 -16.02 12.36
N ILE A 111 -13.14 -14.94 12.06
CA ILE A 111 -14.36 -14.50 12.74
C ILE A 111 -15.54 -14.87 11.86
N ILE A 112 -16.56 -15.50 12.43
CA ILE A 112 -17.85 -15.69 11.77
C ILE A 112 -18.76 -14.53 12.17
N TYR A 113 -19.27 -13.80 11.19
CA TYR A 113 -20.22 -12.72 11.41
C TYR A 113 -21.28 -12.72 10.32
N GLU A 114 -22.55 -12.71 10.69
CA GLU A 114 -23.69 -12.78 9.74
C GLU A 114 -23.53 -13.91 8.71
N GLY A 115 -23.08 -15.08 9.17
CA GLY A 115 -22.89 -16.27 8.34
C GLY A 115 -21.70 -16.22 7.37
N ARG A 116 -20.89 -15.16 7.38
CA ARG A 116 -19.70 -15.01 6.53
C ARG A 116 -18.40 -15.06 7.36
N LYS A 117 -17.32 -15.51 6.73
CA LYS A 117 -15.98 -15.58 7.34
C LYS A 117 -15.21 -14.28 7.11
N PHE A 118 -14.57 -13.77 8.15
CA PHE A 118 -13.73 -12.58 8.14
C PHE A 118 -12.42 -12.83 8.89
N LYS A 119 -11.43 -11.95 8.74
CA LYS A 119 -10.25 -11.87 9.63
C LYS A 119 -10.09 -10.45 10.17
N SER A 120 -9.53 -10.34 11.37
CA SER A 120 -9.18 -9.05 11.97
C SER A 120 -8.04 -8.37 11.19
N TYR A 121 -8.13 -7.06 11.01
CA TYR A 121 -7.10 -6.23 10.36
C TYR A 121 -7.05 -4.86 11.01
N ARG A 122 -5.86 -4.41 11.43
CA ARG A 122 -5.71 -3.20 12.23
C ARG A 122 -4.53 -2.31 11.84
N GLY A 123 -4.74 -1.01 11.99
CA GLY A 123 -3.73 0.05 11.99
C GLY A 123 -2.61 -0.23 12.97
N MET A 124 -1.35 -0.08 12.56
CA MET A 124 -0.25 -0.03 13.53
C MET A 124 -0.37 1.20 14.47
N GLY A 125 -1.11 2.24 14.06
CA GLY A 125 -1.46 3.40 14.89
C GLY A 125 -2.78 3.24 15.65
N SER A 126 -3.38 2.05 15.65
CA SER A 126 -4.56 1.76 16.47
C SER A 126 -4.17 1.55 17.93
N LEU A 127 -5.10 1.84 18.85
CA LEU A 127 -4.86 1.65 20.29
C LEU A 127 -4.42 0.22 20.63
N GLU A 128 -4.98 -0.79 19.98
CA GLU A 128 -4.60 -2.19 20.23
C GLU A 128 -3.17 -2.52 19.79
N ALA A 129 -2.72 -1.95 18.67
CA ALA A 129 -1.36 -2.15 18.18
C ALA A 129 -0.37 -1.37 19.06
N MET A 130 -0.69 -0.12 19.40
CA MET A 130 0.16 0.74 20.23
C MET A 130 0.35 0.16 21.64
N LYS A 131 -0.69 -0.46 22.23
CA LYS A 131 -0.57 -1.23 23.48
C LYS A 131 0.46 -2.36 23.40
N LYS A 132 0.74 -2.89 22.22
CA LYS A 132 1.69 -3.98 21.96
C LYS A 132 3.05 -3.51 21.42
N GLY A 133 3.34 -2.20 21.47
CA GLY A 133 4.68 -1.67 21.24
C GLY A 133 4.90 -0.88 19.95
N SER A 134 3.85 -0.49 19.21
CA SER A 134 4.00 0.34 18.01
C SER A 134 3.91 1.86 18.25
N LYS A 135 4.07 2.31 19.51
CA LYS A 135 3.95 3.74 19.90
C LYS A 135 5.05 4.61 19.30
N ASP A 136 6.28 4.09 19.27
CA ASP A 136 7.49 4.74 18.77
C ASP A 136 7.34 5.20 17.32
N ARG A 137 6.67 4.38 16.50
CA ARG A 137 6.38 4.68 15.09
C ARG A 137 5.53 5.95 14.89
N TYR A 138 4.79 6.38 15.92
CA TYR A 138 3.93 7.55 15.90
C TYR A 138 4.41 8.65 16.86
N PHE A 139 5.67 8.56 17.33
CA PHE A 139 6.29 9.54 18.24
C PHE A 139 5.50 9.71 19.56
N GLN A 140 4.84 8.64 20.01
CA GLN A 140 4.03 8.60 21.24
C GLN A 140 4.61 7.65 22.30
N ASP A 141 5.89 7.32 22.20
CA ASP A 141 6.63 6.46 23.15
C ASP A 141 6.76 7.08 24.54
N VAL A 142 6.82 8.42 24.63
CA VAL A 142 6.84 9.16 25.89
C VAL A 142 5.52 9.11 26.67
N GLU A 143 4.41 8.70 26.02
CA GLU A 143 3.09 8.64 26.65
C GLU A 143 2.83 7.27 27.28
N SER A 144 2.85 7.24 28.62
CA SER A 144 2.62 6.04 29.42
C SER A 144 1.13 5.75 29.61
N ASP A 145 0.28 6.77 29.65
CA ASP A 145 -1.17 6.61 29.79
C ASP A 145 -1.82 6.34 28.43
N ILE A 146 -2.31 5.11 28.27
CA ILE A 146 -3.02 4.66 27.08
C ILE A 146 -4.20 5.57 26.73
N LYS A 147 -4.87 6.18 27.73
CA LYS A 147 -6.04 7.06 27.50
C LYS A 147 -5.67 8.36 26.80
N LYS A 148 -4.39 8.76 26.85
CA LYS A 148 -3.87 9.98 26.23
C LYS A 148 -3.31 9.74 24.83
N LEU A 149 -3.20 8.48 24.40
CA LEU A 149 -2.77 8.16 23.04
C LEU A 149 -3.76 8.71 22.03
N VAL A 150 -3.24 9.33 20.97
CA VAL A 150 -4.01 9.84 19.83
C VAL A 150 -3.80 8.87 18.67
N PRO A 151 -4.74 7.94 18.40
CA PRO A 151 -4.55 6.90 17.40
C PRO A 151 -4.67 7.42 15.97
N GLU A 152 -3.68 7.07 15.15
CA GLU A 152 -3.66 7.31 13.70
C GLU A 152 -4.02 6.07 12.87
N GLY A 153 -4.72 5.12 13.49
CA GLY A 153 -5.29 3.98 12.79
C GLY A 153 -6.47 3.35 13.52
N ILE A 154 -7.25 2.57 12.77
CA ILE A 154 -8.44 1.89 13.26
C ILE A 154 -8.25 0.36 13.28
N VAL A 155 -9.15 -0.33 13.98
CA VAL A 155 -9.28 -1.78 13.94
C VAL A 155 -10.53 -2.09 13.12
N GLY A 156 -10.43 -3.05 12.21
CA GLY A 156 -11.54 -3.49 11.39
C GLY A 156 -11.44 -4.99 11.08
N ARG A 157 -12.31 -5.42 10.16
CA ARG A 157 -12.32 -6.79 9.65
C ARG A 157 -12.35 -6.77 8.13
N VAL A 158 -11.75 -7.77 7.52
CA VAL A 158 -11.75 -7.99 6.06
C VAL A 158 -12.36 -9.36 5.74
N PRO A 159 -13.04 -9.53 4.60
CA PRO A 159 -13.54 -10.84 4.19
C PRO A 159 -12.42 -11.88 4.13
N TYR A 160 -12.72 -13.13 4.49
CA TYR A 160 -11.80 -14.25 4.31
C TYR A 160 -11.56 -14.51 2.82
N LYS A 161 -10.30 -14.69 2.42
CA LYS A 161 -9.87 -14.72 1.02
C LYS A 161 -9.32 -16.07 0.54
N GLY A 162 -9.35 -17.10 1.38
CA GLY A 162 -8.72 -18.39 1.03
C GLY A 162 -7.20 -18.35 1.15
N ASP A 163 -6.53 -19.17 0.37
CA ASP A 163 -5.07 -19.31 0.40
C ASP A 163 -4.39 -18.13 -0.32
N LEU A 164 -3.22 -17.72 0.19
CA LEU A 164 -2.45 -16.58 -0.33
C LEU A 164 -2.16 -16.73 -1.83
N VAL A 165 -1.84 -17.94 -2.27
CA VAL A 165 -1.44 -18.24 -3.66
C VAL A 165 -2.53 -17.84 -4.66
N GLU A 166 -3.80 -18.00 -4.32
CA GLU A 166 -4.93 -17.64 -5.18
C GLU A 166 -5.01 -16.12 -5.39
N SER A 167 -4.81 -15.36 -4.30
CA SER A 167 -4.75 -13.89 -4.34
C SER A 167 -3.56 -13.41 -5.16
N ILE A 168 -2.36 -13.98 -4.94
CA ILE A 168 -1.16 -13.62 -5.69
C ILE A 168 -1.32 -13.91 -7.18
N HIS A 169 -1.93 -15.05 -7.56
CA HIS A 169 -2.22 -15.38 -8.94
C HIS A 169 -3.05 -14.28 -9.63
N GLN A 170 -4.12 -13.79 -8.97
CA GLN A 170 -4.92 -12.69 -9.50
C GLN A 170 -4.14 -11.37 -9.61
N PHE A 171 -3.28 -11.07 -8.64
CA PHE A 171 -2.49 -9.83 -8.62
C PHE A 171 -1.46 -9.80 -9.74
N VAL A 172 -0.73 -10.91 -9.92
CA VAL A 172 0.23 -11.08 -11.02
C VAL A 172 -0.49 -11.09 -12.37
N GLY A 173 -1.65 -11.75 -12.47
CA GLY A 173 -2.48 -11.74 -13.67
C GLY A 173 -2.91 -10.33 -14.09
N GLY A 174 -3.40 -9.53 -13.13
CA GLY A 174 -3.77 -8.13 -13.38
C GLY A 174 -2.60 -7.25 -13.80
N LEU A 175 -1.43 -7.41 -13.17
CA LEU A 175 -0.21 -6.70 -13.58
C LEU A 175 0.22 -7.08 -15.01
N ARG A 176 0.24 -8.38 -15.34
CA ARG A 176 0.57 -8.88 -16.69
C ARG A 176 -0.40 -8.36 -17.74
N ALA A 177 -1.70 -8.30 -17.43
CA ALA A 177 -2.69 -7.72 -18.33
C ALA A 177 -2.43 -6.22 -18.57
N GLY A 178 -2.17 -5.46 -17.51
CA GLY A 178 -1.79 -4.04 -17.61
C GLY A 178 -0.53 -3.82 -18.45
N MET A 179 0.51 -4.64 -18.23
CA MET A 179 1.73 -4.63 -19.04
C MET A 179 1.44 -4.93 -20.52
N GLY A 180 0.58 -5.92 -20.80
CA GLY A 180 0.15 -6.27 -22.15
C GLY A 180 -0.51 -5.11 -22.89
N TYR A 181 -1.47 -4.43 -22.25
CA TYR A 181 -2.12 -3.24 -22.83
C TYR A 181 -1.15 -2.07 -23.06
N CYS A 182 -0.12 -1.92 -22.22
CA CYS A 182 0.91 -0.90 -22.39
C CYS A 182 2.04 -1.32 -23.35
N GLY A 183 2.00 -2.53 -23.93
CA GLY A 183 3.08 -3.05 -24.80
C GLY A 183 4.41 -3.23 -24.08
N ALA A 184 4.39 -3.46 -22.76
CA ALA A 184 5.58 -3.56 -21.93
C ALA A 184 5.98 -5.02 -21.70
N LYS A 185 7.14 -5.42 -22.22
CA LYS A 185 7.68 -6.78 -22.05
C LYS A 185 8.21 -7.07 -20.64
N ASP A 186 8.57 -6.02 -19.91
CA ASP A 186 9.15 -6.08 -18.57
C ASP A 186 8.77 -4.81 -17.75
N ILE A 187 9.07 -4.84 -16.46
CA ILE A 187 8.76 -3.75 -15.52
C ILE A 187 9.49 -2.45 -15.89
N SER A 188 10.75 -2.54 -16.33
CA SER A 188 11.53 -1.37 -16.72
C SER A 188 10.92 -0.67 -17.94
N THR A 189 10.44 -1.45 -18.91
CA THR A 189 9.74 -0.95 -20.10
C THR A 189 8.46 -0.25 -19.67
N LEU A 190 7.65 -0.87 -18.81
CA LEU A 190 6.41 -0.28 -18.30
C LEU A 190 6.68 1.08 -17.64
N GLN A 191 7.67 1.17 -16.76
CA GLN A 191 8.05 2.40 -16.06
C GLN A 191 8.52 3.52 -17.00
N LYS A 192 9.16 3.18 -18.12
CA LYS A 192 9.71 4.15 -19.08
C LYS A 192 8.69 4.63 -20.11
N THR A 193 7.77 3.77 -20.52
CA THR A 193 6.90 4.03 -21.68
C THR A 193 5.44 4.26 -21.33
N ALA A 194 4.99 3.88 -20.13
CA ALA A 194 3.61 4.08 -19.72
C ALA A 194 3.24 5.56 -19.75
N LYS A 195 2.01 5.83 -20.21
CA LYS A 195 1.41 7.17 -20.21
C LYS A 195 0.10 7.10 -19.44
N PHE A 196 -0.19 8.16 -18.71
CA PHE A 196 -1.40 8.29 -17.92
C PHE A 196 -2.26 9.43 -18.46
N VAL A 197 -3.57 9.26 -18.32
CA VAL A 197 -4.56 10.31 -18.54
C VAL A 197 -5.28 10.58 -17.22
N GLN A 198 -5.47 11.84 -16.90
CA GLN A 198 -6.27 12.22 -15.74
C GLN A 198 -7.75 12.09 -16.09
N ILE A 199 -8.51 11.48 -15.18
CA ILE A 199 -9.95 11.29 -15.33
C ILE A 199 -10.71 12.00 -14.19
N THR A 200 -11.97 12.30 -14.45
CA THR A 200 -12.89 12.87 -13.45
C THR A 200 -13.51 11.77 -12.59
N SER A 201 -14.30 12.15 -11.58
CA SER A 201 -15.10 11.21 -10.79
C SER A 201 -16.06 10.40 -11.66
N SER A 202 -16.69 11.01 -12.67
CA SER A 202 -17.54 10.31 -13.64
C SER A 202 -16.76 9.24 -14.41
N GLY A 203 -15.50 9.52 -14.78
CA GLY A 203 -14.63 8.52 -15.42
C GLY A 203 -14.29 7.34 -14.51
N ILE A 204 -14.20 7.55 -13.19
CA ILE A 204 -14.05 6.45 -12.23
C ILE A 204 -15.32 5.61 -12.17
N VAL A 205 -16.51 6.24 -12.16
CA VAL A 205 -17.78 5.52 -12.21
C VAL A 205 -17.89 4.70 -13.49
N GLU A 206 -17.50 5.27 -14.65
CA GLU A 206 -17.43 4.59 -15.94
C GLU A 206 -16.45 3.40 -15.93
N SER A 207 -15.31 3.54 -15.26
CA SER A 207 -14.28 2.50 -15.21
C SER A 207 -14.72 1.23 -14.47
N HIS A 208 -15.68 1.35 -13.55
CA HIS A 208 -16.26 0.22 -12.82
C HIS A 208 -17.50 -0.32 -13.57
N PRO A 209 -17.85 -1.63 -13.47
CA PRO A 209 -19.13 -2.12 -13.97
C PRO A 209 -20.30 -1.25 -13.50
N HIS A 210 -21.10 -0.79 -14.46
CA HIS A 210 -22.24 0.11 -14.24
C HIS A 210 -23.41 -0.26 -15.16
N GLY A 211 -24.64 0.06 -14.75
CA GLY A 211 -25.85 -0.26 -15.51
C GLY A 211 -26.27 -1.74 -15.48
N VAL A 212 -25.68 -2.55 -14.59
CA VAL A 212 -25.99 -3.99 -14.43
C VAL A 212 -25.96 -4.39 -12.95
N ASN A 213 -26.66 -5.49 -12.63
CA ASN A 213 -26.60 -6.12 -11.31
C ASN A 213 -25.64 -7.31 -11.34
N ILE A 214 -24.65 -7.32 -10.44
CA ILE A 214 -23.70 -8.43 -10.31
C ILE A 214 -24.41 -9.60 -9.61
N THR A 215 -24.49 -10.74 -10.28
CA THR A 215 -25.09 -11.97 -9.73
C THR A 215 -24.06 -12.96 -9.19
N LYS A 216 -22.79 -12.81 -9.60
CA LYS A 216 -21.66 -13.63 -9.15
C LYS A 216 -20.41 -12.78 -9.07
N GLU A 217 -19.73 -12.83 -7.92
CA GLU A 217 -18.48 -12.10 -7.71
C GLU A 217 -17.32 -12.75 -8.48
N ALA A 218 -16.43 -11.91 -9.00
CA ALA A 218 -15.19 -12.34 -9.62
C ALA A 218 -14.06 -12.35 -8.57
N PRO A 219 -13.08 -13.26 -8.67
CA PRO A 219 -12.02 -13.40 -7.66
C PRO A 219 -11.10 -12.17 -7.55
N ASN A 220 -11.14 -11.27 -8.52
CA ASN A 220 -10.32 -10.05 -8.61
C ASN A 220 -11.15 -8.76 -8.49
N TYR A 221 -12.46 -8.85 -8.22
CA TYR A 221 -13.34 -7.68 -8.18
C TYR A 221 -14.48 -7.82 -7.17
N SER A 222 -14.50 -6.91 -6.20
CA SER A 222 -15.58 -6.73 -5.23
C SER A 222 -15.80 -5.24 -5.01
N ARG A 223 -17.06 -4.76 -5.09
CA ARG A 223 -17.43 -3.37 -4.82
C ARG A 223 -18.21 -3.28 -3.52
#